data_AF-A0A8J5IDZ3-F1
#
_entry.id   AF-A0A8J5IDZ3-F1
#
_cell.length_a   1.000
_cell.length_b   1.000
_cell.length_c   1.000
_cell.angle_alpha   90.00
_cell.angle_beta   90.00
_cell.angle_gamma   90.00
#
_symmetry.space_group_name_H-M   'P 1'
#
loop_
_entity.id
_entity.type
_entity.pdbx_description
1 polymer ?
#
loop_
_entity_poly.entity_id
_entity_poly.type
_entity_poly.pdbx_seq_one_letter_code
_entity_poly.pdbx_strand_id
1 'polypeptide(L)'
;MHSRRKQRTYTVKEKQVAVLLVQDVSVEEAARILGYPRSSVSSWSKQAEKLLEFKGPKTSKTLKGQGRKELFPGVAAIVTYMKDVRRDEK
;
A
#
# COMPACT_ATOMS: atom_id res chain seq x y z
N MET A 1 8.55 -9.37 -28.46
CA MET A 1 8.92 -9.30 -27.03
C MET A 1 7.90 -8.42 -26.31
N HIS A 2 7.05 -8.97 -25.45
CA HIS A 2 6.15 -8.16 -24.63
C HIS A 2 6.96 -7.57 -23.46
N SER A 3 7.39 -6.31 -23.60
CA SER A 3 7.98 -5.58 -22.48
C SER A 3 6.94 -5.46 -21.35
N ARG A 4 7.23 -6.02 -20.16
CA ARG A 4 6.38 -5.79 -18.99
C ARG A 4 6.38 -4.28 -18.71
N ARG A 5 5.23 -3.63 -18.90
CA ARG A 5 5.05 -2.22 -18.51
C ARG A 5 5.48 -2.08 -17.05
N LYS A 6 6.50 -1.26 -16.80
CA LYS A 6 6.96 -0.94 -15.45
C LYS A 6 5.79 -0.28 -14.71
N GLN A 7 5.28 -0.95 -13.69
CA GLN A 7 4.17 -0.43 -12.89
C GLN A 7 4.64 0.86 -12.20
N ARG A 8 3.95 1.97 -12.45
CA ARG A 8 4.18 3.22 -11.72
C ARG A 8 3.77 3.01 -10.27
N THR A 9 4.68 3.27 -9.34
CA THR A 9 4.38 3.25 -7.91
C THR A 9 4.13 4.66 -7.43
N TYR A 10 3.04 4.85 -6.70
CA TYR A 10 2.66 6.14 -6.12
C TYR A 10 2.81 6.10 -4.60
N THR A 11 3.37 7.17 -4.05
CA THR A 11 3.49 7.40 -2.61
C THR A 11 2.14 7.76 -2.01
N VAL A 12 1.98 7.57 -0.70
CA VAL A 12 0.75 7.97 0.01
C VAL A 12 0.51 9.47 -0.13
N LYS A 13 1.55 10.30 -0.17
CA LYS A 13 1.43 11.75 -0.45
C LYS A 13 0.72 12.02 -1.78
N GLU A 14 1.17 11.39 -2.86
CA GLU A 14 0.56 11.57 -4.19
C GLU A 14 -0.90 11.11 -4.21
N LYS A 15 -1.19 10.00 -3.54
CA LYS A 15 -2.56 9.49 -3.40
C LYS A 15 -3.45 10.44 -2.60
N GLN A 16 -2.94 11.01 -1.51
CA GLN A 16 -3.67 12.00 -0.69
C GLN A 16 -3.98 13.27 -1.49
N VAL A 17 -3.01 13.80 -2.24
CA VAL A 17 -3.23 14.96 -3.13
C VAL A 17 -4.31 14.65 -4.17
N ALA A 18 -4.25 13.48 -4.79
CA ALA A 18 -5.27 13.05 -5.74
C ALA A 18 -6.67 12.96 -5.10
N VAL A 19 -6.77 12.40 -3.89
CA VAL A 19 -8.04 12.27 -3.16
C VAL A 19 -8.60 13.63 -2.74
N LEU A 20 -7.75 14.57 -2.30
CA LEU A 20 -8.17 15.92 -1.97
C LEU A 20 -8.70 16.64 -3.22
N LEU A 21 -7.96 16.59 -4.32
CA LEU A 21 -8.38 17.23 -5.57
C LEU A 21 -9.70 16.64 -6.11
N VAL A 22 -9.93 15.34 -5.93
CA VAL A 22 -11.20 14.71 -6.33
C VAL A 22 -12.40 15.29 -5.58
N GLN A 23 -12.23 15.75 -4.33
CA GLN A 23 -13.32 16.37 -3.56
C GLN A 23 -13.71 17.75 -4.11
N ASP A 24 -12.75 18.46 -4.71
CA ASP A 24 -12.97 19.80 -5.26
C ASP A 24 -13.50 19.78 -6.70
N VAL A 25 -13.08 18.79 -7.50
CA VAL A 25 -13.42 18.71 -8.94
C VAL A 25 -14.18 17.45 -9.31
N SER A 26 -13.49 16.44 -9.84
CA SER A 26 -14.00 15.12 -10.14
C SER A 26 -12.82 14.18 -10.35
N VAL A 27 -13.07 12.87 -10.39
CA VAL A 27 -12.03 11.85 -10.69
C VAL A 27 -11.38 12.08 -12.05
N GLU A 28 -12.16 12.48 -13.05
CA GLU A 28 -11.66 12.70 -14.40
C GLU A 28 -10.78 13.95 -14.47
N GLU A 29 -11.23 15.04 -13.85
CA GLU A 29 -10.47 16.29 -13.85
C GLU A 29 -9.20 16.20 -13.00
N ALA A 30 -9.28 15.56 -11.83
CA ALA A 30 -8.11 15.32 -10.99
C ALA A 30 -7.07 14.45 -11.71
N ALA A 31 -7.50 13.44 -12.48
CA ALA A 31 -6.62 12.60 -13.27
C ALA A 31 -5.93 13.39 -14.39
N ARG A 32 -6.65 14.30 -15.06
CA ARG A 32 -6.09 15.21 -16.07
C ARG A 32 -5.05 16.15 -15.47
N ILE A 33 -5.40 16.87 -14.41
CA ILE A 33 -4.53 17.85 -13.73
C ILE A 33 -3.23 17.19 -13.24
N LEU A 34 -3.33 16.01 -12.63
CA LEU A 34 -2.18 15.31 -12.05
C LEU A 34 -1.42 14.43 -13.04
N GLY A 35 -1.92 14.26 -14.27
CA GLY A 35 -1.34 13.35 -15.26
C GLY A 35 -1.32 11.88 -14.81
N TYR A 36 -2.30 11.48 -14.00
CA TYR A 36 -2.40 10.13 -13.44
C TYR A 36 -3.45 9.30 -14.18
N PRO A 37 -3.31 7.96 -14.23
CA PRO A 37 -4.35 7.12 -14.79
C PRO A 37 -5.67 7.29 -14.02
N ARG A 38 -6.76 7.54 -14.75
CA ARG A 38 -8.11 7.66 -14.17
C ARG A 38 -8.46 6.47 -13.27
N SER A 39 -8.10 5.26 -13.67
CA SER A 39 -8.36 4.03 -12.90
C SER A 39 -7.68 4.06 -11.52
N SER A 40 -6.45 4.57 -11.43
CA SER A 40 -5.73 4.72 -10.17
C SER A 40 -6.40 5.75 -9.27
N VAL A 41 -6.73 6.93 -9.81
CA VAL A 41 -7.40 8.01 -9.06
C VAL A 41 -8.77 7.54 -8.55
N SER A 42 -9.54 6.84 -9.38
CA SER A 42 -10.81 6.23 -8.96
C SER A 42 -10.64 5.22 -7.83
N SER A 43 -9.64 4.34 -7.91
CA SER A 43 -9.36 3.38 -6.85
C SER A 43 -8.96 4.04 -5.54
N TRP A 44 -8.21 5.15 -5.58
CA TRP A 44 -7.81 5.88 -4.38
C TRP A 44 -8.96 6.68 -3.78
N SER A 45 -9.82 7.26 -4.61
CA SER A 45 -11.05 7.93 -4.17
C SER A 45 -11.96 6.97 -3.39
N LYS A 46 -12.08 5.70 -3.81
CA LYS A 46 -12.79 4.66 -3.03
C LYS A 46 -12.15 4.34 -1.66
N GLN A 47 -10.88 4.68 -1.48
CA GLN A 47 -10.11 4.48 -0.24
C GLN A 47 -9.80 5.82 0.45
N ALA A 48 -10.54 6.88 0.13
CA ALA A 48 -10.24 8.25 0.54
C ALA A 48 -10.09 8.39 2.05
N GLU A 49 -11.04 7.86 2.83
CA GLU A 49 -11.03 7.90 4.29
C GLU A 49 -9.70 7.35 4.87
N LYS A 50 -9.32 6.13 4.47
CA LYS A 50 -8.09 5.47 4.91
C LYS A 50 -6.82 6.21 4.47
N LEU A 51 -6.87 6.87 3.30
CA LEU A 51 -5.75 7.64 2.78
C LEU A 51 -5.60 8.97 3.53
N LEU A 52 -6.70 9.63 3.90
CA LEU A 52 -6.69 10.89 4.63
C LEU A 52 -6.34 10.69 6.11
N GLU A 53 -6.80 9.60 6.74
CA GLU A 53 -6.48 9.25 8.12
C GLU A 53 -5.03 8.74 8.30
N PHE A 54 -4.32 8.44 7.21
CA PHE A 54 -2.98 7.88 7.28
C PHE A 54 -1.94 8.84 7.90
N LYS A 55 -1.51 8.53 9.12
CA LYS A 55 -0.47 9.27 9.88
C LYS A 55 0.96 8.69 9.71
N GLY A 56 1.15 7.69 8.87
CA GLY A 56 2.47 7.06 8.65
C GLY A 56 3.39 7.87 7.70
N PRO A 57 4.54 7.29 7.31
CA PRO A 57 5.49 7.96 6.41
C PRO A 57 4.84 8.30 5.06
N LYS A 58 4.81 9.58 4.69
CA LYS A 58 4.18 10.06 3.44
C LYS A 58 4.89 9.55 2.18
N THR A 59 6.16 9.16 2.31
CA THR A 59 6.96 8.49 1.27
C THR A 59 6.64 7.01 1.10
N SER A 60 5.87 6.41 2.03
CA SER A 60 5.42 5.03 1.93
C SER A 60 4.59 4.84 0.66
N LYS A 61 4.72 3.67 0.03
CA LYS A 61 3.92 3.27 -1.14
C LYS A 61 2.64 2.55 -0.74
N THR A 62 2.59 2.03 0.48
CA THR A 62 1.49 1.25 1.04
C THR A 62 0.88 1.96 2.26
N LEU A 63 -0.40 1.73 2.47
CA LEU A 63 -1.06 2.01 3.73
C LEU A 63 -0.56 0.95 4.73
N LYS A 64 0.00 1.39 5.87
CA LYS A 64 0.51 0.54 6.96
C LYS A 64 -0.53 -0.55 7.26
N GLY A 65 -0.09 -1.80 7.47
CA GLY A 65 -1.01 -2.93 7.69
C GLY A 65 -1.14 -3.87 6.50
N GLN A 66 -0.67 -3.49 5.30
CA GLN A 66 -0.27 -4.47 4.27
C GLN A 66 1.09 -5.09 4.62
N GLY A 67 1.22 -5.61 5.85
CA GLY A 67 2.33 -6.49 6.19
C GLY A 67 2.33 -7.71 5.28
N ARG A 68 3.45 -8.43 5.24
CA ARG A 68 3.52 -9.74 4.59
C ARG A 68 2.34 -10.57 5.12
N LYS A 69 1.46 -11.07 4.23
CA LYS A 69 0.47 -12.07 4.65
C LYS A 69 1.24 -13.14 5.41
N GLU A 70 0.81 -13.49 6.62
CA GLU A 70 1.30 -14.71 7.27
C GLU A 70 0.96 -15.86 6.31
N LEU A 71 1.95 -16.29 5.54
CA LEU A 71 1.82 -17.37 4.56
C LEU A 71 1.58 -18.70 5.27
N PHE A 72 1.96 -18.79 6.55
CA PHE A 72 1.82 -19.96 7.39
C PHE A 72 1.15 -19.58 8.70
N PRO A 73 -0.03 -20.13 9.02
CA PRO A 73 -0.52 -20.12 10.39
C PRO A 73 0.48 -20.89 11.26
N GLY A 74 0.87 -20.32 12.41
CA GLY A 74 1.74 -20.99 13.39
C GLY A 74 3.22 -20.63 13.34
N VAL A 75 3.60 -19.45 12.81
CA VAL A 75 4.99 -18.96 12.86
C VAL A 75 5.57 -19.00 14.28
N ALA A 76 4.75 -18.66 15.28
CA ALA A 76 5.15 -18.72 16.69
C ALA A 76 5.56 -20.14 17.13
N ALA A 77 4.82 -21.17 16.72
CA ALA A 77 5.11 -22.57 17.09
C ALA A 77 6.43 -23.06 16.47
N ILE A 78 6.71 -22.70 15.22
CA ILE A 78 7.97 -23.04 14.54
C ILE A 78 9.15 -22.34 15.22
N VAL A 79 9.01 -21.04 15.56
CA VAL A 79 10.06 -20.29 16.25
C VAL A 79 10.32 -20.87 17.65
N THR A 80 9.28 -21.29 18.37
CA THR A 80 9.43 -21.96 19.66
C THR A 80 10.18 -23.28 19.51
N TYR A 81 9.77 -24.14 18.57
CA TYR A 81 10.47 -25.40 18.28
C TYR A 81 11.95 -25.18 17.96
N MET A 82 12.27 -24.21 17.08
CA MET A 82 13.66 -23.87 16.74
C MET A 82 14.48 -23.40 17.95
N LYS A 83 13.85 -22.69 18.89
CA LYS A 83 14.51 -22.23 20.12
C LYS A 83 14.74 -23.37 21.10
N ASP A 84 13.79 -24.29 21.20
CA ASP A 84 13.88 -25.46 22.09
C ASP A 84 14.95 -26.43 21.59
N VAL A 85 14.98 -26.75 20.29
CA VAL A 85 16.06 -27.56 19.68
C VAL A 85 17.44 -26.95 19.96
N ARG A 86 17.60 -25.64 19.78
CA ARG A 86 18.87 -24.94 20.04
C ARG A 86 19.27 -24.92 21.53
N ARG A 87 18.31 -25.11 22.44
CA ARG A 87 18.57 -25.18 23.89
C ARG A 87 19.01 -26.59 24.31
N ASP A 88 18.49 -27.61 23.63
CA ASP A 88 18.78 -29.03 23.90
C ASP A 88 20.08 -29.53 23.24
N GLU A 89 20.63 -28.79 22.26
CA GLU A 89 21.93 -29.07 21.62
C GLU A 89 23.16 -28.71 22.50
N LYS A 90 23.04 -28.70 23.84
CA LYS A 90 24.13 -28.35 24.76
C LYS A 90 24.59 -29.50 25.65
#